data_AF-A0A353YX87-F1
#
_entry.id   AF-A0A353YX87-F1
#
_cell.length_a   1.000
_cell.length_b   1.000
_cell.length_c   1.000
_cell.angle_alpha   90.00
_cell.angle_beta   90.00
_cell.angle_gamma   90.00
#
_symmetry.space_group_name_H-M   'P 1'
#
loop_
_entity.id
_entity.type
_entity.pdbx_description
1 polymer ?
#
loop_
_entity_poly.entity_id
_entity_poly.type
_entity_poly.pdbx_seq_one_letter_code
_entity_poly.pdbx_strand_id
1 'polypeptide(L)'
;MVLLLIILFIVLMLFYLLVVPISMVINTKQSEYFVTLPGIIKSSLEFNSAQIVVIHIKLLFFGFKIKPFENKKARKKKEKQTHRKTTMKKPLNRIPGFLKAFSIKRFYADIDTGDFPTNAQLIPIVQTINGKHIQVGINFENRNDADIKITTRLYRLISAFFRRK
;
A
#
# COMPACT_ATOMS: atom_id res chain seq x y z
N MET A 1 8.53 39.19 16.72
CA MET A 1 9.58 38.46 15.98
C MET A 1 9.56 36.96 16.30
N VAL A 2 9.73 36.55 17.56
CA VAL A 2 9.75 35.11 17.95
C VAL A 2 8.45 34.37 17.59
N LEU A 3 7.27 34.93 17.88
CA LEU A 3 5.99 34.29 17.55
C LEU A 3 5.82 34.05 16.04
N LEU A 4 6.26 35.03 15.22
CA LEU A 4 6.18 34.94 13.77
C LEU A 4 7.10 33.83 13.23
N LEU A 5 8.29 33.67 13.81
CA LEU A 5 9.18 32.57 13.51
C LEU A 5 8.58 31.20 13.87
N ILE A 6 7.90 31.09 15.01
CA ILE A 6 7.23 29.84 15.43
C ILE A 6 6.11 29.49 14.45
N ILE A 7 5.27 30.47 14.08
CA ILE A 7 4.19 30.26 13.11
C ILE A 7 4.76 29.83 11.76
N LEU A 8 5.81 30.52 11.28
CA LEU A 8 6.46 30.17 10.02
C LEU A 8 7.00 28.74 10.03
N PHE A 9 7.64 28.33 11.12
CA PHE A 9 8.15 26.97 11.29
C PHE A 9 7.03 25.92 11.20
N ILE A 10 5.91 26.16 11.89
CA ILE A 10 4.75 25.25 11.85
C ILE A 10 4.18 25.15 10.43
N VAL A 11 4.03 26.28 9.73
CA VAL A 11 3.53 26.33 8.35
C VAL A 11 4.44 25.54 7.41
N LEU A 12 5.77 25.70 7.54
CA LEU A 12 6.74 24.94 6.76
C LEU A 12 6.65 23.44 7.04
N MET A 13 6.49 23.04 8.30
CA MET A 13 6.34 21.63 8.67
C MET A 13 5.08 21.00 8.07
N LEU A 14 3.95 21.72 8.11
CA LEU A 14 2.69 21.27 7.50
C LEU A 14 2.81 21.18 5.98
N PHE A 15 3.46 22.15 5.35
CA PHE A 15 3.70 22.15 3.90
C PHE A 15 4.57 20.95 3.49
N TYR A 16 5.65 20.69 4.24
CA TYR A 16 6.50 19.52 4.03
C TYR A 16 5.68 18.23 4.08
N LEU A 17 4.86 18.05 5.13
CA LEU A 17 4.01 16.87 5.28
C LEU A 17 3.06 16.65 4.10
N LEU A 18 2.54 17.73 3.50
CA LEU A 18 1.63 17.64 2.36
C LEU A 18 2.32 17.13 1.09
N VAL A 19 3.56 17.56 0.86
CA VAL A 19 4.29 17.40 -0.42
C VAL A 19 5.16 16.14 -0.45
N VAL A 20 5.62 15.66 0.70
CA VAL A 20 6.49 14.48 0.79
C VAL A 20 5.79 13.24 0.19
N PRO A 21 6.51 12.45 -0.64
CA PRO A 21 5.94 11.26 -1.24
C PRO A 21 5.80 10.13 -0.22
N ILE A 22 4.58 9.64 -0.06
CA ILE A 22 4.29 8.35 0.57
C ILE A 22 4.58 7.27 -0.47
N SER A 23 5.46 6.34 -0.13
CA SER A 23 5.86 5.24 -1.01
C SER A 23 5.43 3.91 -0.45
N MET A 24 4.87 3.06 -1.29
CA MET A 24 4.55 1.66 -1.02
C MET A 24 5.38 0.80 -1.96
N VAL A 25 6.09 -0.17 -1.40
CA VAL A 25 6.95 -1.10 -2.12
C VAL A 25 6.56 -2.52 -1.74
N ILE A 26 6.42 -3.35 -2.77
CA ILE A 26 6.14 -4.78 -2.68
C ILE A 26 7.17 -5.46 -3.56
N ASN A 27 8.03 -6.29 -3.00
CA ASN A 27 9.01 -7.08 -3.73
C ASN A 27 8.98 -8.51 -3.19
N THR A 28 8.49 -9.44 -4.03
CA THR A 28 8.40 -10.85 -3.66
C THR A 28 9.76 -11.55 -3.65
N LYS A 29 10.67 -11.19 -4.56
CA LYS A 29 12.02 -11.78 -4.65
C LYS A 29 12.85 -11.52 -3.39
N GLN A 30 12.77 -10.30 -2.87
CA GLN A 30 13.54 -9.85 -1.71
C GLN A 30 12.74 -9.91 -0.41
N SER A 31 11.48 -10.37 -0.46
CA SER A 31 10.53 -10.33 0.66
C SER A 31 10.38 -8.94 1.29
N GLU A 32 10.49 -7.87 0.49
CA GLU A 32 10.38 -6.51 0.97
C GLU A 32 8.96 -5.98 0.77
N TYR A 33 8.28 -5.72 1.89
CA TYR A 33 6.92 -5.19 1.87
C TYR A 33 6.87 -4.02 2.83
N PHE A 34 6.87 -2.79 2.33
CA PHE A 34 6.86 -1.63 3.21
C PHE A 34 6.10 -0.43 2.66
N VAL A 35 5.58 0.36 3.59
CA VAL A 35 5.00 1.68 3.34
C VAL A 35 5.82 2.69 4.12
N THR A 36 6.25 3.76 3.46
CA THR A 36 7.06 4.79 4.09
C THR A 36 6.59 6.19 3.74
N LEU A 37 6.57 7.04 4.75
CA LEU A 37 6.55 8.49 4.65
C LEU A 37 7.92 8.98 5.14
N PRO A 38 8.82 9.39 4.23
CA PRO A 38 10.19 9.77 4.57
C PRO A 38 10.29 10.74 5.75
N GLY A 39 11.11 10.39 6.73
CA GLY A 39 11.34 11.18 7.95
C GLY A 39 10.28 11.03 9.04
N ILE A 40 9.16 10.34 8.78
CA ILE A 40 8.04 10.27 9.73
C ILE A 40 7.67 8.82 10.05
N ILE A 41 7.26 8.02 9.06
CA ILE A 41 6.77 6.65 9.30
C ILE A 41 7.44 5.69 8.32
N LYS A 42 7.84 4.52 8.82
CA LYS A 42 8.14 3.35 8.00
C LYS A 42 7.44 2.14 8.62
N SER A 43 6.54 1.53 7.87
CA SER A 43 5.90 0.26 8.23
C SER A 43 6.41 -0.82 7.30
N SER A 44 6.97 -1.92 7.83
CA SER A 44 7.36 -3.08 7.04
C SER A 44 6.66 -4.35 7.52
N LEU A 45 6.37 -5.25 6.60
CA LEU A 45 5.85 -6.58 6.87
C LEU A 45 6.97 -7.58 6.71
N GLU A 46 7.13 -8.43 7.70
CA GLU A 46 8.04 -9.57 7.67
C GLU A 46 7.21 -10.84 7.75
N PHE A 47 7.43 -11.76 6.81
CA PHE A 47 6.81 -13.06 6.76
C PHE A 47 7.81 -14.09 7.31
N ASN A 48 7.55 -14.63 8.50
CA ASN A 48 8.38 -15.68 9.07
C ASN A 48 7.90 -17.07 8.57
N SER A 49 8.79 -18.07 8.53
CA SER A 49 8.55 -19.45 8.07
C SER A 49 7.36 -20.15 8.75
N ALA A 50 6.92 -19.65 9.91
CA ALA A 50 5.74 -20.13 10.63
C ALA A 50 4.42 -19.43 10.22
N GLN A 51 4.37 -18.74 9.08
CA GLN A 51 3.20 -17.96 8.59
C GLN A 51 2.77 -16.80 9.50
N ILE A 52 3.60 -16.41 10.46
CA ILE A 52 3.31 -15.26 11.33
C ILE A 52 3.73 -13.99 10.60
N VAL A 53 2.75 -13.16 10.25
CA VAL A 53 3.00 -11.81 9.75
C VAL A 53 3.36 -10.91 10.93
N VAL A 54 4.56 -10.31 10.89
CA VAL A 54 4.99 -9.30 11.86
C VAL A 54 5.02 -7.94 11.18
N ILE A 55 4.33 -6.97 11.76
CA ILE A 55 4.31 -5.59 11.29
C ILE A 55 5.27 -4.77 12.14
N HIS A 56 6.33 -4.26 11.52
CA HIS A 56 7.31 -3.37 12.14
C HIS A 56 6.98 -1.93 11.78
N ILE A 57 6.57 -1.13 12.76
CA ILE A 57 6.23 0.28 12.57
C ILE A 57 7.30 1.12 13.25
N LYS A 58 8.07 1.89 12.48
CA LYS A 58 8.97 2.93 12.97
C LYS A 58 8.31 4.28 12.78
N LEU A 59 8.05 4.98 13.88
CA LEU A 59 7.53 6.36 13.92
C LEU A 59 8.63 7.27 14.44
N LEU A 60 9.23 8.06 13.56
CA LEU A 60 10.43 8.89 13.79
C LEU A 60 11.57 8.08 14.45
N PHE A 61 11.60 8.06 15.78
CA PHE A 61 12.62 7.41 16.60
C PHE A 61 12.11 6.17 17.36
N PHE A 62 10.79 5.98 17.45
CA PHE A 62 10.18 4.88 18.18
C PHE A 62 9.83 3.72 17.26
N GLY A 63 10.25 2.50 17.63
CA GLY A 63 9.94 1.27 16.91
C GLY A 63 8.91 0.43 17.66
N PHE A 64 7.84 0.03 16.97
CA PHE A 64 6.78 -0.83 17.48
C PHE A 64 6.71 -2.10 16.62
N LYS A 65 6.47 -3.25 17.27
CA LYS A 65 6.23 -4.53 16.59
C LYS A 65 4.82 -5.01 16.92
N ILE A 66 4.03 -5.30 15.89
CA ILE A 66 2.66 -5.80 16.03
C ILE A 66 2.56 -7.16 15.35
N LYS A 67 2.07 -8.16 16.07
CA LYS A 67 1.78 -9.50 15.54
C LYS A 67 0.26 -9.68 15.39
N PRO A 68 -0.35 -9.29 14.27
CA PRO A 68 -1.81 -9.32 14.09
C PRO A 68 -2.42 -10.72 14.23
N PHE A 69 -1.69 -11.78 13.86
CA PHE A 69 -2.20 -13.16 13.85
C PHE A 69 -1.79 -13.99 15.07
N GLU A 70 -1.14 -13.37 16.07
CA GLU A 70 -0.87 -14.07 17.32
C GLU A 70 -2.20 -14.22 18.07
N ASN A 71 -2.70 -15.46 18.12
CA ASN A 71 -3.97 -15.83 18.73
C ASN A 71 -4.07 -15.24 20.15
N LYS A 72 -4.80 -14.13 20.30
CA LYS A 72 -5.24 -13.64 21.61
C LYS A 72 -6.31 -14.58 22.15
N LYS A 73 -5.89 -15.75 22.66
CA LYS A 73 -6.75 -16.56 23.52
C LYS A 73 -7.04 -15.76 24.79
N ALA A 74 -8.33 -15.43 24.96
CA ALA A 74 -9.02 -15.03 26.17
C ALA A 74 -8.75 -13.63 26.77
N ARG A 75 -9.71 -12.71 26.53
CA ARG A 75 -10.50 -12.14 27.64
C ARG A 75 -11.90 -11.69 27.17
N LYS A 76 -12.90 -12.22 27.88
CA LYS A 76 -14.36 -12.05 27.80
C LYS A 76 -14.77 -10.55 27.76
N LYS A 77 -15.89 -10.14 27.17
CA LYS A 77 -17.28 -10.47 27.55
C LYS A 77 -18.23 -10.14 26.38
N LYS A 78 -19.22 -11.01 26.15
CA LYS A 78 -20.35 -10.75 25.26
C LYS A 78 -21.14 -9.56 25.79
N GLU A 79 -21.11 -8.43 25.10
CA GLU A 79 -22.22 -7.48 25.10
C GLU A 79 -22.96 -7.63 23.77
N LYS A 80 -24.18 -8.16 23.84
CA LYS A 80 -25.12 -8.12 22.73
C LYS A 80 -25.56 -6.66 22.55
N GLN A 81 -24.85 -5.90 21.74
CA GLN A 81 -25.40 -4.66 21.18
C GLN A 81 -26.17 -5.03 19.92
N THR A 82 -27.47 -4.79 19.97
CA THR A 82 -28.42 -4.83 18.86
C THR A 82 -27.97 -3.84 17.78
N HIS A 83 -27.20 -4.31 16.80
CA HIS A 83 -26.88 -3.50 15.63
C HIS A 83 -28.11 -3.45 14.72
N ARG A 84 -28.79 -2.29 14.70
CA ARG A 84 -29.60 -1.85 13.56
C ARG A 84 -28.74 -2.03 12.31
N LYS A 85 -29.19 -2.88 11.38
CA LYS A 85 -28.58 -3.02 10.04
C LYS A 85 -28.77 -1.70 9.30
N THR A 86 -27.86 -0.75 9.48
CA THR A 86 -27.67 0.33 8.52
C THR A 86 -27.04 -0.31 7.29
N THR A 87 -27.87 -0.62 6.30
CA THR A 87 -27.42 -0.92 4.95
C THR A 87 -26.76 0.33 4.39
N MET A 88 -25.49 0.55 4.74
CA MET A 88 -24.61 1.47 4.04
C MET A 88 -24.50 0.95 2.60
N LYS A 89 -25.31 1.53 1.70
CA LYS A 89 -25.13 1.37 0.26
C LYS A 89 -23.71 1.84 -0.05
N LYS A 90 -22.79 0.89 -0.27
CA LYS A 90 -21.42 1.20 -0.67
C LYS A 90 -21.49 1.79 -2.07
N PRO A 91 -21.07 3.05 -2.25
CA PRO A 91 -21.10 3.67 -3.55
C PRO A 91 -19.88 3.18 -4.34
N LEU A 92 -20.06 2.04 -5.02
CA LEU A 92 -19.02 1.34 -5.79
C LEU A 92 -18.44 2.23 -6.90
N ASN A 93 -19.20 3.21 -7.38
CA ASN A 93 -18.80 4.17 -8.42
C ASN A 93 -17.70 5.17 -7.98
N ARG A 94 -17.22 5.11 -6.73
CA ARG A 94 -16.28 6.08 -6.14
C ARG A 94 -14.81 5.63 -6.11
N ILE A 95 -14.54 4.37 -6.44
CA ILE A 95 -13.20 3.78 -6.45
C ILE A 95 -12.27 4.36 -7.54
N PRO A 96 -12.72 4.62 -8.79
CA PRO A 96 -11.78 4.97 -9.85
C PRO A 96 -11.12 6.36 -9.65
N GLY A 97 -11.80 7.30 -8.99
CA GLY A 97 -11.25 8.63 -8.70
C GLY A 97 -10.12 8.61 -7.66
N PHE A 98 -10.23 7.76 -6.64
CA PHE A 98 -9.22 7.64 -5.58
C PHE A 98 -7.93 6.99 -6.09
N LEU A 99 -8.04 6.01 -6.98
CA LEU A 99 -6.88 5.35 -7.59
C LEU A 99 -5.99 6.33 -8.38
N LYS A 100 -6.55 7.39 -8.98
CA LYS A 100 -5.79 8.45 -9.67
C LYS A 100 -4.87 9.25 -8.73
N ALA A 101 -5.07 9.20 -7.41
CA ALA A 101 -4.17 9.82 -6.45
C ALA A 101 -2.81 9.12 -6.41
N PHE A 102 -2.77 7.84 -6.77
CA PHE A 102 -1.58 7.02 -6.77
C PHE A 102 -0.87 7.07 -8.12
N SER A 103 0.46 7.09 -8.08
CA SER A 103 1.34 7.02 -9.24
C SER A 103 2.16 5.74 -9.13
N ILE A 104 1.91 4.82 -10.07
CA ILE A 104 2.78 3.67 -10.27
C ILE A 104 4.11 4.19 -10.81
N LYS A 105 5.20 3.91 -10.10
CA LYS A 105 6.56 4.25 -10.52
C LYS A 105 7.26 3.06 -11.17
N ARG A 106 6.94 1.86 -10.69
CA ARG A 106 7.40 0.59 -11.21
C ARG A 106 6.34 -0.46 -10.93
N PHE A 107 6.07 -1.28 -11.90
CA PHE A 107 5.30 -2.51 -11.79
C PHE A 107 6.01 -3.53 -12.65
N TYR A 108 6.70 -4.46 -12.01
CA TYR A 108 7.28 -5.62 -12.64
C TYR A 108 6.55 -6.86 -12.14
N ALA A 109 6.16 -7.75 -13.05
CA ALA A 109 5.62 -9.04 -12.69
C ALA A 109 6.16 -10.11 -13.63
N ASP A 110 6.54 -11.26 -13.09
CA ASP A 110 6.86 -12.46 -13.87
C ASP A 110 5.85 -13.53 -13.45
N ILE A 111 5.04 -14.00 -14.40
CA ILE A 111 3.85 -14.81 -14.12
C ILE A 111 3.98 -16.18 -14.78
N ASP A 112 3.66 -17.22 -14.02
CA ASP A 112 3.46 -18.58 -14.51
C ASP A 112 2.20 -19.17 -13.89
N THR A 113 1.25 -19.59 -14.72
CA THR A 113 -0.01 -20.20 -14.28
C THR A 113 0.09 -21.71 -14.02
N GLY A 114 1.24 -22.33 -14.29
CA GLY A 114 1.45 -23.78 -14.23
C GLY A 114 0.88 -24.55 -15.42
N ASP A 115 0.37 -23.84 -16.44
CA ASP A 115 -0.24 -24.43 -17.63
C ASP A 115 0.37 -23.79 -18.89
N PHE A 116 1.06 -24.61 -19.69
CA PHE A 116 1.79 -24.14 -20.88
C PHE A 116 0.88 -23.44 -21.90
N PRO A 117 -0.28 -23.99 -22.30
CA PRO A 117 -1.22 -23.30 -23.18
C PRO A 117 -1.69 -21.95 -22.63
N THR A 118 -2.05 -21.88 -21.35
CA THR A 118 -2.51 -20.63 -20.72
C THR A 118 -1.41 -19.57 -20.73
N ASN A 119 -0.19 -19.92 -20.33
CA ASN A 119 0.95 -19.01 -20.39
C ASN A 119 1.19 -18.48 -21.81
N ALA A 120 1.15 -19.35 -22.82
CA ALA A 120 1.33 -18.93 -24.22
C ALA A 120 0.24 -17.95 -24.69
N GLN A 121 -1.01 -18.13 -24.25
CA GLN A 121 -2.12 -17.22 -24.56
C GLN A 121 -1.99 -15.85 -23.89
N LEU A 122 -1.29 -15.76 -22.76
CA LEU A 122 -1.07 -14.50 -22.05
C LEU A 122 0.03 -13.64 -22.70
N ILE A 123 0.94 -14.21 -23.49
CA ILE A 123 2.02 -13.50 -24.17
C ILE A 123 1.53 -12.26 -24.95
N PRO A 124 0.55 -12.36 -25.88
CA PRO A 124 0.07 -11.19 -26.63
C PRO A 124 -0.57 -10.13 -25.73
N ILE A 125 -1.27 -10.54 -24.66
CA ILE A 125 -1.90 -9.62 -23.70
C ILE A 125 -0.81 -8.84 -22.96
N VAL A 126 0.21 -9.55 -22.47
CA VAL A 126 1.35 -8.99 -21.74
C VAL A 126 2.16 -8.01 -22.59
N GLN A 127 2.42 -8.35 -23.85
CA GLN A 127 3.09 -7.45 -24.79
C GLN A 127 2.33 -6.14 -25.00
N THR A 128 1.00 -6.18 -24.96
CA THR A 128 0.14 -5.01 -25.15
C THR A 128 0.15 -4.07 -23.94
N ILE A 129 0.24 -4.60 -22.72
CA ILE A 129 0.22 -3.79 -21.48
C ILE A 129 1.59 -3.23 -21.09
N ASN A 130 2.68 -3.78 -21.65
CA ASN A 130 4.03 -3.37 -21.33
C ASN A 130 4.31 -1.93 -21.78
N GLY A 131 5.01 -1.17 -20.92
CA GLY A 131 5.34 0.23 -21.15
C GLY A 131 6.38 0.76 -20.17
N LYS A 132 6.51 2.08 -20.11
CA LYS A 132 7.58 2.75 -19.33
C LYS A 132 7.60 2.38 -17.84
N HIS A 133 6.43 2.16 -17.23
CA HIS A 133 6.28 1.91 -15.80
C HIS A 133 5.72 0.51 -15.46
N ILE A 134 5.34 -0.27 -16.48
CA ILE A 134 4.68 -1.58 -16.36
C ILE A 134 5.47 -2.56 -17.23
N GLN A 135 6.00 -3.61 -16.63
CA GLN A 135 6.75 -4.67 -17.29
C GLN A 135 6.26 -6.00 -16.75
N VAL A 136 5.49 -6.71 -17.55
CA VAL A 136 5.00 -8.05 -17.25
C VAL A 136 5.72 -9.02 -18.16
N GLY A 137 6.16 -10.14 -17.59
CA GLY A 137 6.72 -11.29 -18.26
C GLY A 137 5.86 -12.51 -18.01
N ILE A 138 5.84 -13.41 -18.99
CA ILE A 138 5.34 -14.78 -18.81
C ILE A 138 6.55 -15.70 -18.84
N ASN A 139 6.62 -16.62 -17.88
CA ASN A 139 7.62 -17.67 -17.86
C ASN A 139 6.95 -19.06 -17.86
N PHE A 140 7.77 -20.10 -17.94
CA PHE A 140 7.35 -21.50 -17.91
C PHE A 140 8.20 -22.29 -16.89
N GLU A 141 8.70 -21.58 -15.89
CA GLU A 141 9.66 -22.09 -14.90
C GLU A 141 9.03 -22.25 -13.51
N ASN A 142 7.70 -22.18 -13.44
CA ASN A 142 6.90 -22.19 -12.22
C ASN A 142 7.30 -21.07 -11.24
N ARG A 143 7.68 -19.90 -11.77
CA ARG A 143 8.06 -18.73 -10.97
C ARG A 143 6.99 -17.65 -11.02
N ASN A 144 6.68 -17.08 -9.86
CA ASN A 144 5.77 -15.96 -9.74
C ASN A 144 6.40 -14.85 -8.90
N ASP A 145 6.77 -13.76 -9.56
CA ASP A 145 7.45 -12.63 -8.95
C ASP A 145 6.72 -11.32 -9.21
N ALA A 146 6.77 -10.40 -8.24
CA ALA A 146 6.24 -9.05 -8.35
C ALA A 146 7.17 -8.03 -7.66
N ASP A 147 7.54 -6.97 -8.38
CA ASP A 147 8.15 -5.73 -7.86
C ASP A 147 7.26 -4.54 -8.20
N ILE A 148 6.54 -4.04 -7.21
CA ILE A 148 5.57 -2.96 -7.34
C ILE A 148 5.99 -1.80 -6.45
N LYS A 149 6.20 -0.63 -7.07
CA LYS A 149 6.43 0.65 -6.39
C LYS A 149 5.34 1.64 -6.74
N ILE A 150 4.51 1.96 -5.75
CA ILE A 150 3.44 2.95 -5.86
C ILE A 150 3.81 4.14 -4.98
N THR A 151 3.58 5.34 -5.48
CA THR A 151 3.82 6.58 -4.74
C THR A 151 2.59 7.46 -4.76
N THR A 152 2.35 8.18 -3.67
CA THR A 152 1.31 9.20 -3.56
C THR A 152 1.81 10.36 -2.70
N ARG A 153 1.02 11.42 -2.59
CA ARG A 153 1.29 12.58 -1.72
C ARG A 153 0.03 12.91 -0.95
N LEU A 154 0.17 13.43 0.27
CA LEU A 154 -0.98 13.67 1.12
C LEU A 154 -1.97 14.67 0.49
N TYR A 155 -1.47 15.73 -0.17
CA TYR A 155 -2.37 16.66 -0.87
C TYR A 155 -3.17 15.99 -2.01
N ARG A 156 -2.62 14.97 -2.68
CA ARG A 156 -3.33 14.23 -3.74
C ARG A 156 -4.45 13.38 -3.16
N LEU A 157 -4.19 12.68 -2.06
CA LEU A 157 -5.19 11.90 -1.33
C LEU A 157 -6.33 12.79 -0.84
N ILE A 158 -5.99 13.93 -0.23
CA ILE A 158 -6.96 14.94 0.22
C ILE A 158 -7.77 15.44 -0.98
N SER A 159 -7.12 15.83 -2.08
CA SER A 159 -7.81 16.31 -3.27
C SER A 159 -8.76 15.26 -3.87
N ALA A 160 -8.38 13.98 -3.86
CA ALA A 160 -9.23 12.89 -4.35
C ALA A 160 -10.42 12.64 -3.42
N PHE A 161 -10.25 12.87 -2.12
CA PHE A 161 -11.35 12.82 -1.16
C PHE A 161 -12.34 13.98 -1.33
N PHE A 162 -11.87 15.19 -1.64
CA PHE A 162 -12.69 16.40 -1.79
C PHE A 162 -13.25 16.63 -3.20
N ARG A 163 -12.64 16.07 -4.26
CA ARG A 163 -13.18 16.09 -5.64
C ARG A 163 -14.50 15.30 -5.82
N ARG A 164 -15.21 15.01 -4.72
CA ARG A 164 -16.58 14.52 -4.69
C ARG A 164 -17.51 15.54 -5.36
N LYS A 165 -17.80 15.34 -6.64
CA LYS A 165 -19.05 15.75 -7.30
C LYS A 165 -19.69 14.49 -7.86
#